data_AF-R5YQI5-F1
#
_entry.id   AF-R5YQI5-F1
#
_cell.length_a   1.000
_cell.length_b   1.000
_cell.length_c   1.000
_cell.angle_alpha   90.00
_cell.angle_beta   90.00
_cell.angle_gamma   90.00
#
_symmetry.space_group_name_H-M   'P 1'
#
loop_
_entity.id
_entity.type
_entity.pdbx_description
1 polymer ?
#
loop_
_entity_poly.entity_id
_entity_poly.type
_entity_poly.pdbx_seq_one_letter_code
_entity_poly.pdbx_strand_id
1 'polypeptide(L)'
;MKKLNKKGFTLIELLAVVVILAILVTVSVPAVVKYLGTARRETYATNALRAIDAAKNDYVNKGYTGVKYYTLDETDHDATERNSDGRIYLNDLLDKKLNNSPYGEKLVTGSTGSYVKAESTYDAATRQTTTTFSICLVDTAGNAVAAATTNASDGKITALNLIDESTLSADNTYANVHVSSGVLVCPTIPE
;
A
#
# COMPACT_ATOMS: atom_id res chain seq x y z
N MET A 1 50.83 39.41 11.74
CA MET A 1 50.27 38.13 12.23
C MET A 1 48.86 38.38 12.77
N LYS A 2 47.83 37.76 12.22
CA LYS A 2 46.41 38.00 12.55
C LYS A 2 46.07 37.21 13.82
N LYS A 3 45.77 37.89 14.95
CA LYS A 3 45.33 37.23 16.20
C LYS A 3 43.95 36.59 15.96
N LEU A 4 43.88 35.26 16.01
CA LEU A 4 42.61 34.53 16.04
C LEU A 4 42.02 34.63 17.44
N ASN A 5 40.90 35.34 17.56
CA ASN A 5 40.19 35.53 18.82
C ASN A 5 39.46 34.21 19.17
N LYS A 6 40.07 33.36 20.00
CA LYS A 6 39.46 32.10 20.44
C LYS A 6 38.63 32.34 21.71
N LYS A 7 37.41 32.87 21.56
CA LYS A 7 36.37 32.69 22.59
C LYS A 7 35.83 31.27 22.44
N GLY A 8 36.19 30.38 23.37
CA GLY A 8 35.62 29.05 23.44
C GLY A 8 34.25 29.06 24.11
N PHE A 9 33.35 28.17 23.68
CA PHE A 9 32.11 27.90 24.39
C PHE A 9 32.41 27.35 25.79
N THR A 10 31.64 27.78 26.78
CA THR A 10 31.75 27.23 28.14
C THR A 10 30.97 25.91 28.22
N LEU A 11 31.42 24.99 29.09
CA LEU A 11 30.73 23.70 29.29
C LEU A 11 29.28 23.88 29.77
N ILE A 12 29.02 24.93 30.57
CA ILE A 12 27.68 25.20 31.11
C ILE A 12 26.70 25.66 30.02
N GLU A 13 27.16 26.45 29.04
CA GLU A 13 26.35 26.87 27.90
C GLU A 13 25.95 25.66 27.04
N LEU A 14 26.89 24.74 26.81
CA LEU A 14 26.62 23.52 26.05
C LEU A 14 25.69 22.58 26.83
N LEU A 15 25.87 22.49 28.16
CA LEU A 15 25.04 21.67 29.04
C LEU A 15 23.57 22.15 29.05
N ALA A 16 23.33 23.45 29.19
CA ALA A 16 21.97 23.99 29.20
C ALA A 16 21.21 23.67 27.89
N VAL A 17 21.90 23.74 26.74
CA VAL A 17 21.31 23.43 25.43
C VAL A 17 20.93 21.96 25.31
N VAL A 18 21.81 21.03 25.71
CA VAL A 18 21.49 19.60 25.62
C VAL A 18 20.36 19.19 26.57
N VAL A 19 20.24 19.83 27.74
CA VAL A 19 19.12 19.60 28.67
C VAL A 19 17.79 20.01 28.03
N ILE A 20 17.74 21.20 27.41
CA ILE A 20 16.53 21.66 26.74
C ILE A 20 16.18 20.76 25.56
N LEU A 21 17.17 20.39 24.73
CA LEU A 21 16.96 19.45 23.60
C LEU A 21 16.47 18.08 24.07
N ALA A 22 16.99 17.57 25.19
CA ALA A 22 16.55 16.29 25.75
C ALA A 22 15.07 16.34 26.16
N ILE A 23 14.63 17.43 26.81
CA ILE A 23 13.23 17.61 27.19
C ILE A 23 12.34 17.68 25.94
N LEU A 24 12.75 18.45 24.93
CA LEU A 24 11.99 18.59 23.67
C LEU A 24 11.86 17.26 22.93
N VAL A 25 12.96 16.52 22.76
CA VAL A 25 12.94 15.21 22.09
C VAL A 25 12.03 14.23 22.82
N THR A 26 12.09 14.20 24.16
CA THR A 26 11.28 13.29 24.98
C THR A 26 9.78 13.47 24.74
N VAL A 27 9.30 14.70 24.62
CA VAL A 27 7.87 14.97 24.38
C VAL A 27 7.49 14.88 22.89
N SER A 28 8.40 15.21 21.98
CA SER A 28 8.10 15.28 20.54
C SER A 28 8.16 13.92 19.84
N VAL A 29 9.04 13.00 20.25
CA VAL A 29 9.24 11.73 19.54
C VAL A 29 7.96 10.87 19.44
N PRO A 30 7.18 10.63 20.52
CA PRO A 30 5.98 9.81 20.42
C PRO A 30 4.94 10.38 19.44
N ALA A 31 4.80 11.71 19.41
CA ALA A 31 3.88 12.39 18.50
C ALA A 31 4.30 12.23 17.03
N VAL A 32 5.60 12.37 16.74
CA VAL A 32 6.15 12.18 15.38
C VAL A 32 5.97 10.73 14.92
N VAL A 33 6.21 9.74 15.79
CA VAL A 33 6.02 8.32 15.46
C VAL A 33 4.56 8.02 15.12
N LYS A 34 3.61 8.52 15.93
CA LYS A 34 2.17 8.37 15.66
C LYS A 34 1.78 9.02 14.33
N TYR A 35 2.25 10.24 14.08
CA TYR A 35 1.99 10.96 12.84
C TYR A 35 2.52 10.21 11.61
N LEU A 36 3.74 9.69 11.70
CA LEU A 36 4.34 8.90 10.61
C LEU A 36 3.55 7.61 10.34
N GLY A 37 3.05 6.95 11.39
CA GLY A 37 2.18 5.79 11.26
C GLY A 37 0.90 6.09 10.48
N THR A 38 0.20 7.17 10.84
CA THR A 38 -1.00 7.62 10.12
C THR A 38 -0.68 8.01 8.68
N ALA A 39 0.39 8.77 8.45
CA ALA A 39 0.80 9.20 7.12
C ALA A 39 1.15 8.02 6.20
N ARG A 40 1.82 6.98 6.72
CA ARG A 40 2.11 5.74 5.98
C ARG A 40 0.83 5.03 5.57
N ARG A 41 -0.12 4.87 6.50
CA ARG A 41 -1.44 4.27 6.23
C ARG A 41 -2.21 5.02 5.15
N GLU A 42 -2.30 6.34 5.26
CA GLU A 42 -2.97 7.20 4.28
C GLU A 42 -2.29 7.12 2.91
N THR A 43 -0.97 7.10 2.89
CA THR A 43 -0.20 6.91 1.65
C THR A 43 -0.49 5.54 1.04
N TYR A 44 -0.64 4.50 1.86
CA TYR A 44 -0.88 3.14 1.38
C TYR A 44 -2.28 3.01 0.76
N ALA A 45 -3.30 3.56 1.42
CA ALA A 45 -4.65 3.68 0.88
C ALA A 45 -4.67 4.50 -0.42
N THR A 46 -3.97 5.64 -0.45
CA THR A 46 -3.89 6.49 -1.64
C THR A 46 -3.24 5.76 -2.82
N ASN A 47 -2.16 5.02 -2.57
CA ASN A 47 -1.50 4.21 -3.60
C ASN A 47 -2.41 3.08 -4.11
N ALA A 48 -3.17 2.46 -3.23
CA ALA A 48 -4.16 1.45 -3.58
C ALA A 48 -5.32 2.02 -4.43
N LEU A 49 -5.84 3.20 -4.06
CA LEU A 49 -6.85 3.89 -4.87
C LEU A 49 -6.31 4.27 -6.25
N ARG A 50 -5.07 4.78 -6.32
CA ARG A 50 -4.40 5.06 -7.60
C ARG A 50 -4.26 3.82 -8.47
N ALA A 51 -3.95 2.67 -7.88
CA ALA A 51 -3.90 1.40 -8.58
C ALA A 51 -5.28 0.98 -9.11
N ILE A 52 -6.33 1.13 -8.30
CA ILE A 52 -7.71 0.90 -8.75
C ILE A 52 -8.07 1.83 -9.91
N ASP A 53 -7.78 3.12 -9.81
CA ASP A 53 -8.08 4.10 -10.85
C ASP A 53 -7.38 3.77 -12.17
N ALA A 54 -6.11 3.35 -12.11
CA ALA A 54 -5.35 2.91 -13.28
C ALA A 54 -5.99 1.67 -13.93
N ALA A 55 -6.33 0.66 -13.13
CA ALA A 55 -7.01 -0.55 -13.59
C ALA A 55 -8.39 -0.23 -14.20
N LYS A 56 -9.13 0.69 -13.57
CA LYS A 56 -10.46 1.15 -14.02
C LYS A 56 -10.40 1.86 -15.35
N ASN A 57 -9.44 2.76 -15.52
CA ASN A 57 -9.23 3.45 -16.78
C ASN A 57 -8.88 2.46 -17.90
N ASP A 58 -7.96 1.51 -17.66
CA ASP A 58 -7.63 0.49 -18.65
C ASP A 58 -8.82 -0.41 -18.98
N TYR A 59 -9.54 -0.90 -17.95
CA TYR A 59 -10.70 -1.78 -18.12
C TYR A 59 -11.78 -1.14 -19.01
N VAL A 60 -12.08 0.14 -18.76
CA VAL A 60 -13.06 0.90 -19.55
C VAL A 60 -12.53 1.20 -20.95
N ASN A 61 -11.29 1.67 -21.08
CA ASN A 61 -10.70 2.05 -22.36
C ASN A 61 -10.56 0.87 -23.34
N LYS A 62 -10.27 -0.32 -22.81
CA LYS A 62 -10.17 -1.55 -23.60
C LYS A 62 -11.53 -2.23 -23.80
N GLY A 63 -12.59 -1.76 -23.15
CA GLY A 63 -13.91 -2.34 -23.21
C GLY A 63 -13.96 -3.77 -22.68
N TYR A 64 -13.18 -4.07 -21.63
CA TYR A 64 -13.16 -5.40 -21.04
C TYR A 64 -14.51 -5.75 -20.40
N THR A 65 -14.77 -7.05 -20.37
CA THR A 65 -15.93 -7.65 -19.71
C THR A 65 -15.48 -8.85 -18.86
N GLY A 66 -16.32 -9.24 -17.91
CA GLY A 66 -16.05 -10.35 -17.00
C GLY A 66 -15.04 -10.01 -15.92
N VAL A 67 -14.14 -10.96 -15.62
CA VAL A 67 -13.11 -10.81 -14.59
C VAL A 67 -11.76 -10.52 -15.24
N LYS A 68 -11.03 -9.55 -14.66
CA LYS A 68 -9.65 -9.21 -15.02
C LYS A 68 -8.81 -8.99 -13.76
N TYR A 69 -7.54 -9.41 -13.84
CA TYR A 69 -6.55 -9.27 -12.78
C TYR A 69 -5.41 -8.40 -13.27
N TYR A 70 -5.07 -7.40 -12.46
CA TYR A 70 -3.98 -6.46 -12.69
C TYR A 70 -2.90 -6.75 -11.64
N THR A 71 -1.84 -7.44 -12.03
CA THR A 71 -0.84 -7.98 -11.10
C THR A 71 0.40 -7.11 -11.05
N LEU A 72 1.13 -7.16 -9.93
CA LEU A 72 2.50 -6.66 -9.88
C LEU A 72 3.49 -7.74 -10.34
N ASP A 73 4.62 -7.29 -10.87
CA ASP A 73 5.75 -8.14 -11.21
C ASP A 73 7.06 -7.52 -10.74
N GLU A 74 8.08 -8.35 -10.55
CA GLU A 74 9.43 -7.95 -10.14
C GLU A 74 10.21 -7.32 -11.29
N THR A 75 9.84 -7.63 -12.53
CA THR A 75 10.44 -7.05 -13.73
C THR A 75 9.64 -5.84 -14.20
N ASP A 76 10.37 -4.78 -14.56
CA ASP A 76 9.82 -3.65 -15.29
C ASP A 76 9.45 -4.11 -16.70
N HIS A 77 8.15 -4.20 -16.99
CA HIS A 77 7.66 -4.48 -18.34
C HIS A 77 7.65 -3.19 -19.18
N ASP A 78 7.88 -3.33 -20.48
CA ASP A 78 7.68 -2.24 -21.43
C ASP A 78 6.18 -2.17 -21.74
N ALA A 79 5.55 -1.05 -21.36
CA ALA A 79 4.12 -0.79 -21.52
C ALA A 79 3.60 -0.87 -22.97
N THR A 80 4.49 -1.06 -23.95
CA THR A 80 4.16 -1.15 -25.38
C THR A 80 3.83 -2.56 -25.87
N GLU A 81 4.11 -3.61 -25.11
CA GLU A 81 3.84 -4.99 -25.51
C GLU A 81 2.72 -5.61 -24.66
N ARG A 82 1.68 -6.12 -25.33
CA ARG A 82 0.72 -7.03 -24.67
C ARG A 82 1.54 -8.24 -24.22
N ASN A 83 1.72 -8.39 -22.91
CA ASN A 83 2.54 -9.45 -22.34
C ASN A 83 2.17 -10.80 -22.93
N SER A 84 3.19 -11.54 -23.37
CA SER A 84 3.03 -12.88 -23.97
C SER A 84 2.30 -13.85 -23.04
N ASP A 85 2.29 -13.56 -21.74
CA ASP A 85 1.69 -14.37 -20.68
C ASP A 85 0.20 -14.07 -20.44
N GLY A 86 -0.40 -13.13 -21.19
CA GLY A 86 -1.82 -12.78 -21.09
C GLY A 86 -2.22 -12.00 -19.84
N ARG A 87 -1.27 -11.68 -18.97
CA ARG A 87 -1.46 -10.88 -17.74
C ARG A 87 -1.40 -9.38 -18.03
N ILE A 88 -2.08 -8.60 -17.19
CA ILE A 88 -2.03 -7.14 -17.22
C ILE A 88 -1.16 -6.70 -16.04
N TYR A 89 -0.04 -6.03 -16.32
CA TYR A 89 0.83 -5.53 -15.26
C TYR A 89 0.39 -4.14 -14.82
N LEU A 90 0.15 -4.00 -13.52
CA LEU A 90 -0.38 -2.77 -12.94
C LEU A 90 0.63 -1.61 -13.04
N ASN A 91 1.93 -1.90 -12.98
CA ASN A 91 2.98 -0.89 -13.08
C ASN A 91 3.03 -0.20 -14.45
N ASP A 92 2.59 -0.88 -15.51
CA ASP A 92 2.57 -0.31 -16.87
C ASP A 92 1.45 0.73 -17.03
N LEU A 93 0.45 0.69 -16.13
CA LEU A 93 -0.68 1.59 -16.10
C LEU A 93 -0.48 2.78 -15.15
N LEU A 94 0.64 2.81 -14.41
CA LEU A 94 0.89 3.77 -13.34
C LEU A 94 2.07 4.69 -13.69
N ASP A 95 1.86 6.01 -13.61
CA ASP A 95 2.95 7.00 -13.76
C ASP A 95 4.06 6.83 -12.72
N LYS A 96 3.68 6.36 -11.52
CA LYS A 96 4.60 6.02 -10.44
C LYS A 96 4.38 4.57 -10.04
N LYS A 97 5.37 3.73 -10.34
CA LYS A 97 5.41 2.30 -10.05
C LYS A 97 5.16 2.01 -8.57
N LEU A 98 4.52 0.87 -8.33
CA LEU A 98 4.09 0.40 -7.03
C LEU A 98 4.95 -0.79 -6.58
N ASN A 99 6.27 -0.57 -6.51
CA ASN A 99 7.23 -1.63 -6.17
C ASN A 99 7.37 -1.83 -4.65
N ASN A 100 7.16 -0.76 -3.88
CA ASN A 100 7.36 -0.75 -2.44
C ASN A 100 6.13 -0.19 -1.72
N SER A 101 5.86 -0.70 -0.53
CA SER A 101 4.90 -0.12 0.40
C SER A 101 5.47 1.16 1.04
N PRO A 102 4.62 1.99 1.67
CA PRO A 102 5.07 3.14 2.47
C PRO A 102 5.93 2.76 3.68
N TYR A 103 6.05 1.47 3.99
CA TYR A 103 6.94 0.94 5.03
C TYR A 103 8.34 0.63 4.49
N GLY A 104 8.57 0.75 3.18
CA GLY A 104 9.86 0.53 2.52
C GLY A 104 10.06 -0.88 1.98
N GLU A 105 9.15 -1.79 2.33
CA GLU A 105 9.19 -3.20 1.95
C GLU A 105 8.66 -3.42 0.54
N LYS A 106 9.10 -4.47 -0.14
CA LYS A 106 8.64 -4.77 -1.51
C LYS A 106 7.21 -5.29 -1.46
N LEU A 107 6.39 -4.91 -2.43
CA LEU A 107 5.10 -5.57 -2.61
C LEU A 107 5.30 -6.99 -3.15
N VAL A 108 4.54 -7.94 -2.61
CA VAL A 108 4.59 -9.34 -3.03
C VAL A 108 4.00 -9.46 -4.43
N THR A 109 4.61 -10.29 -5.28
CA THR A 109 4.20 -10.55 -6.66
C THR A 109 3.82 -12.02 -6.84
N GLY A 110 3.35 -12.41 -8.05
CA GLY A 110 2.97 -13.79 -8.36
C GLY A 110 1.48 -14.10 -8.14
N SER A 111 1.11 -15.39 -8.21
CA SER A 111 -0.29 -15.85 -8.19
C SER A 111 -1.04 -15.59 -6.90
N THR A 112 -0.31 -15.33 -5.81
CA THR A 112 -0.85 -14.99 -4.50
C THR A 112 -0.30 -13.63 -4.01
N GLY A 113 0.27 -12.85 -4.94
CA GLY A 113 0.83 -11.53 -4.66
C GLY A 113 -0.21 -10.42 -4.67
N SER A 114 0.25 -9.18 -4.70
CA SER A 114 -0.58 -7.99 -4.75
C SER A 114 -1.20 -7.81 -6.14
N TYR A 115 -2.51 -7.52 -6.18
CA TYR A 115 -3.24 -7.28 -7.43
C TYR A 115 -4.51 -6.45 -7.23
N VAL A 116 -5.02 -5.90 -8.34
CA VAL A 116 -6.38 -5.36 -8.45
C VAL A 116 -7.23 -6.33 -9.25
N LYS A 117 -8.46 -6.60 -8.80
CA LYS A 117 -9.47 -7.36 -9.53
C LYS A 117 -10.57 -6.43 -10.01
N ALA A 118 -10.87 -6.49 -11.30
CA ALA A 118 -12.06 -5.92 -11.89
C ALA A 118 -13.05 -7.04 -12.19
N GLU A 119 -14.31 -6.87 -11.81
CA GLU A 119 -15.36 -7.87 -12.03
C GLU A 119 -16.66 -7.19 -12.44
N SER A 120 -17.09 -7.42 -13.68
CA SER A 120 -18.39 -6.98 -14.17
C SER A 120 -19.44 -8.07 -13.96
N THR A 121 -20.49 -7.73 -13.23
CA THR A 121 -21.68 -8.57 -13.04
C THR A 121 -22.87 -7.94 -13.76
N TYR A 122 -23.55 -8.72 -14.60
CA TYR A 122 -24.80 -8.31 -15.23
C TYR A 122 -25.98 -8.80 -14.39
N ASP A 123 -26.79 -7.87 -13.91
CA ASP A 123 -28.06 -8.20 -13.25
C ASP A 123 -29.20 -8.19 -14.28
N ALA A 124 -29.74 -9.37 -14.55
CA ALA A 124 -30.83 -9.57 -15.49
C ALA A 124 -32.16 -8.92 -15.05
N ALA A 125 -32.37 -8.72 -13.74
CA ALA A 125 -33.58 -8.11 -13.20
C ALA A 125 -33.59 -6.59 -13.42
N THR A 126 -32.45 -5.94 -13.20
CA THR A 126 -32.32 -4.48 -13.36
C THR A 126 -31.81 -4.06 -14.74
N ARG A 127 -31.35 -5.02 -15.56
CA ARG A 127 -30.68 -4.81 -16.85
C ARG A 127 -29.46 -3.89 -16.74
N GLN A 128 -28.80 -3.91 -15.58
CA GLN A 128 -27.61 -3.10 -15.31
C GLN A 128 -26.38 -3.99 -15.20
N THR A 129 -25.27 -3.46 -15.70
CA THR A 129 -23.95 -4.04 -15.46
C THR A 129 -23.28 -3.24 -14.36
N THR A 130 -22.90 -3.90 -13.27
CA THR A 130 -22.10 -3.31 -12.20
C THR A 130 -20.69 -3.84 -12.31
N THR A 131 -19.71 -2.94 -12.35
CA THR A 131 -18.28 -3.31 -12.29
C THR A 131 -17.74 -2.95 -10.93
N THR A 132 -17.26 -3.96 -10.20
CA THR A 132 -16.59 -3.78 -8.91
C THR A 132 -15.09 -3.84 -9.10
N PHE A 133 -14.39 -2.85 -8.54
CA PHE A 133 -12.95 -2.84 -8.44
C PHE A 133 -12.54 -3.08 -6.99
N SER A 134 -11.72 -4.10 -6.80
CA SER A 134 -11.28 -4.54 -5.49
C SER A 134 -9.78 -4.77 -5.51
N ILE A 135 -9.11 -4.55 -4.38
CA ILE A 135 -7.65 -4.60 -4.30
C ILE A 135 -7.18 -5.41 -3.10
N CYS A 136 -6.05 -6.08 -3.27
CA CYS A 136 -5.25 -6.57 -2.17
C CYS A 136 -3.79 -6.20 -2.46
N LEU A 137 -3.19 -5.39 -1.59
CA LEU A 137 -1.75 -5.13 -1.60
C LEU A 137 -1.16 -5.72 -0.34
N VAL A 138 -0.03 -6.40 -0.43
CA VAL A 138 0.71 -6.92 0.71
C VAL A 138 2.20 -6.80 0.45
N ASP A 139 2.95 -6.37 1.45
CA ASP A 139 4.41 -6.28 1.39
C ASP A 139 5.11 -7.48 2.03
N THR A 140 6.42 -7.59 1.80
CA THR A 140 7.26 -8.67 2.29
C THR A 140 7.35 -8.76 3.82
N ALA A 141 7.02 -7.68 4.53
CA ALA A 141 6.92 -7.68 6.00
C ALA A 141 5.50 -7.91 6.51
N GLY A 142 4.53 -8.15 5.61
CA GLY A 142 3.15 -8.43 5.97
C GLY A 142 2.28 -7.19 6.21
N ASN A 143 2.69 -5.98 5.81
CA ASN A 143 1.79 -4.83 5.83
C ASN A 143 0.92 -4.83 4.56
N ALA A 144 -0.39 -4.73 4.73
CA ALA A 144 -1.35 -4.93 3.68
C ALA A 144 -2.43 -3.83 3.61
N VAL A 145 -2.93 -3.64 2.38
CA VAL A 145 -4.20 -2.99 2.05
C VAL A 145 -5.18 -4.08 1.65
N ALA A 146 -5.99 -4.54 2.60
CA ALA A 146 -6.89 -5.67 2.42
C ALA A 146 -7.93 -5.71 3.55
N ALA A 147 -9.02 -6.46 3.34
CA ALA A 147 -9.83 -6.94 4.45
C ALA A 147 -9.13 -8.15 5.10
N ALA A 148 -9.33 -8.38 6.39
CA ALA A 148 -8.75 -9.51 7.10
C ALA A 148 -9.80 -10.29 7.88
N THR A 149 -9.73 -11.62 7.82
CA THR A 149 -10.48 -12.50 8.71
C THR A 149 -9.63 -12.83 9.92
N THR A 150 -10.23 -12.77 11.11
CA THR A 150 -9.55 -13.09 12.37
C THR A 150 -10.10 -14.37 12.99
N ASN A 151 -9.23 -15.12 13.66
CA ASN A 151 -9.63 -16.20 14.57
C ASN A 151 -10.37 -15.62 15.76
N ALA A 152 -11.55 -16.18 16.07
CA ALA A 152 -12.33 -15.79 17.24
C ALA A 152 -11.63 -16.12 18.58
N SER A 153 -10.72 -17.10 18.58
CA SER A 153 -10.07 -17.64 19.79
C SER A 153 -8.81 -16.88 20.22
N ASP A 154 -8.01 -16.39 19.27
CA ASP A 154 -6.73 -15.72 19.56
C ASP A 154 -6.57 -14.35 18.87
N GLY A 155 -7.58 -13.90 18.11
CA GLY A 155 -7.58 -12.60 17.43
C GLY A 155 -6.58 -12.49 16.29
N LYS A 156 -5.87 -13.57 15.92
CA LYS A 156 -4.89 -13.54 14.83
C LYS A 156 -5.57 -13.54 13.47
N ILE A 157 -4.92 -12.89 12.50
CA ILE A 157 -5.36 -12.89 11.12
C ILE A 157 -5.15 -14.28 10.51
N THR A 158 -6.18 -14.81 9.84
CA THR A 158 -6.18 -16.11 9.17
C THR A 158 -6.29 -16.04 7.66
N ALA A 159 -6.84 -14.96 7.12
CA ALA A 159 -6.96 -14.73 5.68
C ALA A 159 -6.92 -13.23 5.38
N LEU A 160 -6.26 -12.88 4.26
CA LEU A 160 -6.43 -11.59 3.60
C LEU A 160 -7.46 -11.74 2.49
N ASN A 161 -8.34 -10.75 2.38
CA ASN A 161 -9.40 -10.68 1.37
C ASN A 161 -9.31 -9.33 0.64
N LEU A 162 -9.82 -9.32 -0.59
CA LEU A 162 -9.96 -8.10 -1.38
C LEU A 162 -10.82 -7.06 -0.65
N ILE A 163 -10.48 -5.78 -0.80
CA ILE A 163 -11.28 -4.65 -0.33
C ILE A 163 -11.73 -3.80 -1.53
N ASP A 164 -13.00 -3.40 -1.54
CA ASP A 164 -13.57 -2.64 -2.65
C ASP A 164 -13.17 -1.16 -2.60
N GLU A 165 -13.14 -0.50 -3.76
CA GLU A 165 -12.87 0.94 -3.94
C GLU A 165 -13.71 1.81 -2.99
N SER A 166 -15.01 1.54 -2.89
CA SER A 166 -15.96 2.31 -2.07
C SER A 166 -15.64 2.20 -0.58
N THR A 167 -15.30 0.99 -0.10
CA THR A 167 -14.92 0.76 1.29
C THR A 167 -13.58 1.38 1.64
N LEU A 168 -12.57 1.24 0.77
CA LEU A 168 -11.23 1.79 1.00
C LEU A 168 -11.22 3.32 0.96
N SER A 169 -12.03 3.92 0.08
CA SER A 169 -12.16 5.38 -0.05
C SER A 169 -12.92 6.01 1.12
N ALA A 170 -13.90 5.31 1.70
CA ALA A 170 -14.65 5.77 2.86
C ALA A 170 -13.87 5.60 4.17
N ASP A 171 -13.11 4.50 4.31
CA ASP A 171 -12.32 4.21 5.49
C ASP A 171 -10.97 3.53 5.14
N ASN A 172 -9.87 4.17 5.51
CA ASN A 172 -8.52 3.68 5.26
C ASN A 172 -7.98 2.74 6.35
N THR A 173 -8.80 2.30 7.31
CA THR A 173 -8.42 1.28 8.31
C THR A 173 -7.95 -0.04 7.68
N TYR A 174 -8.37 -0.33 6.45
CA TYR A 174 -7.90 -1.49 5.69
C TYR A 174 -6.46 -1.36 5.20
N ALA A 175 -5.85 -0.17 5.27
CA ALA A 175 -4.49 0.11 4.75
C ALA A 175 -3.37 -0.06 5.81
N ASN A 176 -3.69 -0.65 6.96
CA ASN A 176 -2.73 -0.93 8.03
C ASN A 176 -2.91 -2.34 8.62
N VAL A 177 -3.36 -3.29 7.81
CA VAL A 177 -3.45 -4.69 8.22
C VAL A 177 -2.03 -5.27 8.28
N HIS A 178 -1.65 -5.87 9.41
CA HIS A 178 -0.31 -6.46 9.56
C HIS A 178 -0.39 -7.95 9.90
N VAL A 179 0.20 -8.79 9.05
CA VAL A 179 0.19 -10.26 9.16
C VAL A 179 1.58 -10.79 9.55
N SER A 180 1.70 -11.44 10.71
CA SER A 180 2.99 -11.80 11.31
C SER A 180 3.53 -13.18 10.94
N SER A 181 2.70 -14.12 10.46
CA SER A 181 3.12 -15.38 9.81
C SER A 181 1.92 -16.18 9.27
N GLY A 182 2.10 -16.86 8.13
CA GLY A 182 1.14 -17.83 7.57
C GLY A 182 0.09 -17.27 6.60
N VAL A 183 -0.16 -15.96 6.63
CA VAL A 183 -1.17 -15.27 5.79
C VAL A 183 -0.51 -14.10 5.06
N LEU A 184 0.58 -14.37 4.34
CA LEU A 184 1.36 -13.32 3.66
C LEU A 184 0.83 -12.96 2.27
N VAL A 185 -0.31 -13.54 1.90
CA VAL A 185 -0.69 -13.63 0.50
C VAL A 185 -2.15 -13.26 0.31
N CYS A 186 -2.39 -12.53 -0.77
CA CYS A 186 -3.74 -12.23 -1.24
C CYS A 186 -4.42 -13.51 -1.74
N PRO A 187 -5.76 -13.50 -1.91
CA PRO A 187 -6.46 -14.65 -2.49
C PRO A 187 -5.83 -15.07 -3.82
N THR A 188 -5.71 -16.38 -4.04
CA THR A 188 -5.07 -16.91 -5.25
C THR A 188 -5.83 -16.50 -6.50
N ILE A 189 -5.10 -15.99 -7.49
CA ILE A 189 -5.64 -15.70 -8.82
C ILE A 189 -5.90 -17.04 -9.53
N PRO A 190 -7.13 -17.31 -10.01
CA PRO A 190 -7.42 -18.49 -10.82
C PRO A 190 -6.57 -18.51 -12.10
N GLU A 191 -6.08 -19.69 -12.49
CA GLU A 191 -5.35 -19.90 -13.75
C GLU A 191 -6.21 -19.67 -14.99
#